data_AF-A0A382B0E1-F1
#
_entry.id   AF-A0A382B0E1-F1
#
_cell.length_a   1.000
_cell.length_b   1.000
_cell.length_c   1.000
_cell.angle_alpha   90.00
_cell.angle_beta   90.00
_cell.angle_gamma   90.00
#
_symmetry.space_group_name_H-M   'P 1'
#
loop_
_entity.id
_entity.type
_entity.pdbx_description
1 polymer ?
#
loop_
_entity_poly.entity_id
_entity_poly.type
_entity_poly.pdbx_seq_one_letter_code
_entity_poly.pdbx_strand_id
1 'polypeptide(L)' 'MFHYQSTTLEPMGFHYRFRRGDRVQIISGKFKGHTGTVDANVFQRSADFPKDHLPCHHVLLDNHLVITINVNQVEALT' A
#
# COMPACT_ATOMS: atom_id res chain seq x y z
N MET A 1 -18.75 14.31 27.71
CA MET A 1 -18.03 13.02 27.81
C MET A 1 -18.51 12.16 26.66
N PHE A 2 -17.76 12.11 25.56
CA PHE A 2 -18.13 11.31 24.39
C PHE A 2 -17.53 9.92 24.60
N HIS A 3 -18.39 8.91 24.77
CA HIS A 3 -17.97 7.51 24.77
C HIS A 3 -17.62 7.13 23.34
N TYR A 4 -16.33 7.15 23.03
CA TYR A 4 -15.83 6.47 21.84
C TYR A 4 -15.81 4.97 22.16
N GLN A 5 -16.87 4.26 21.75
CA GLN A 5 -16.80 2.80 21.68
C GLN A 5 -15.88 2.45 20.52
N SER A 6 -14.61 2.19 20.84
CA SER A 6 -13.70 1.51 19.94
C SER A 6 -14.22 0.09 19.79
N THR A 7 -14.97 -0.18 18.71
CA THR A 7 -15.10 -1.54 18.21
C THR A 7 -13.68 -1.99 17.84
N THR A 8 -13.05 -2.71 18.75
CA THR A 8 -11.85 -3.50 18.46
C THR A 8 -12.23 -4.50 17.38
N LEU A 9 -12.11 -4.08 16.12
CA LEU A 9 -11.63 -4.99 15.11
C LEU A 9 -10.28 -5.46 15.68
N GLU A 10 -10.24 -6.68 16.20
CA GLU A 10 -9.00 -7.46 16.20
C GLU A 10 -8.30 -7.10 14.89
N PRO A 11 -7.12 -6.47 14.90
CA PRO A 11 -6.47 -6.10 13.65
C PRO A 11 -6.22 -7.42 12.96
N MET A 12 -7.05 -7.78 11.97
CA MET A 12 -6.71 -8.82 11.01
C MET A 12 -5.34 -8.40 10.52
N GLY A 13 -4.30 -9.08 11.00
CA GLY A 13 -2.94 -8.57 10.94
C GLY A 13 -2.53 -8.57 9.48
N PHE A 14 -2.76 -7.46 8.78
CA PHE A 14 -2.26 -7.29 7.44
C PHE A 14 -0.75 -7.18 7.56
N HIS A 15 -0.06 -8.27 7.22
CA HIS A 15 1.38 -8.30 7.25
C HIS A 15 1.90 -7.52 6.04
N TYR A 16 2.21 -6.25 6.26
CA TYR A 16 2.93 -5.46 5.27
C TYR A 16 4.30 -6.09 5.06
N ARG A 17 4.47 -6.80 3.94
CA ARG A 17 5.71 -7.48 3.56
C ARG A 17 6.87 -6.51 3.37
N PHE A 18 6.53 -5.26 3.02
CA PHE A 18 7.47 -4.18 2.75
C PHE A 18 7.21 -3.00 3.69
N ARG A 19 8.27 -2.24 3.95
CA ARG A 19 8.31 -1.05 4.80
C ARG A 19 9.00 0.10 4.10
N ARG A 20 8.91 1.28 4.69
CA ARG A 20 9.56 2.48 4.17
C ARG A 20 11.03 2.23 3.85
N GLY A 21 11.45 2.62 2.65
CA GLY A 21 12.81 2.43 2.13
C GLY A 21 12.99 1.17 1.29
N ASP A 22 12.10 0.18 1.39
CA ASP A 22 12.20 -1.04 0.58
C ASP A 22 11.95 -0.74 -0.90
N ARG A 23 12.73 -1.40 -1.76
CA ARG A 23 12.60 -1.33 -3.22
C ARG A 23 11.63 -2.38 -3.71
N VAL A 24 10.68 -1.96 -4.53
CA VAL A 24 9.61 -2.83 -5.03
C VAL A 24 9.39 -2.65 -6.54
N GLN A 25 8.91 -3.71 -7.17
CA GLN A 25 8.33 -3.68 -8.50
C GLN A 25 6.82 -3.88 -8.41
N ILE A 26 6.06 -3.10 -9.18
CA ILE A 26 4.63 -3.31 -9.33
C ILE A 26 4.39 -4.40 -10.37
N ILE A 27 3.71 -5.47 -9.97
CA ILE A 27 3.57 -6.71 -10.78
C ILE A 27 2.22 -6.82 -11.49
N SER A 28 1.24 -6.00 -11.14
CA SER A 28 -0.11 -6.03 -11.73
C SER A 28 -0.78 -4.66 -11.74
N GLY A 29 -1.89 -4.54 -12.48
CA GLY A 29 -2.69 -3.31 -12.54
C GLY A 29 -2.08 -2.18 -13.38
N LYS A 30 -2.61 -0.97 -13.19
CA LYS A 30 -2.31 0.21 -14.03
C LYS A 30 -0.82 0.58 -14.08
N PHE A 31 -0.07 0.29 -13.02
CA PHE A 31 1.34 0.66 -12.89
C PHE A 31 2.30 -0.53 -13.05
N LYS A 32 1.83 -1.67 -13.58
CA LYS A 32 2.66 -2.86 -13.82
C LYS A 32 3.97 -2.51 -14.53
N GLY A 33 5.06 -3.09 -14.06
CA GLY A 33 6.41 -2.92 -14.58
C GLY A 33 7.17 -1.74 -13.98
N HIS A 34 6.49 -0.78 -13.33
CA HIS A 34 7.16 0.33 -12.67
C HIS A 34 7.85 -0.13 -11.38
N THR A 35 8.98 0.49 -11.09
CA THR A 35 9.77 0.30 -9.88
C THR A 35 9.75 1.54 -9.02
N GLY A 36 9.93 1.35 -7.72
CA GLY A 36 9.92 2.46 -6.77
C GLY A 36 10.34 2.07 -5.36
N THR A 37 10.30 3.05 -4.48
CA THR A 37 10.60 2.90 -3.06
C THR A 37 9.32 3.05 -2.27
N VAL A 38 9.07 2.14 -1.33
CA VAL A 38 7.96 2.30 -0.37
C VAL A 38 8.24 3.52 0.51
N ASP A 39 7.29 4.45 0.60
CA ASP A 39 7.36 5.60 1.51
C ASP A 39 6.54 5.37 2.79
N ALA A 40 5.36 4.75 2.65
CA ALA A 40 4.47 4.48 3.79
C ALA A 40 3.56 3.27 3.56
N ASN A 41 3.10 2.68 4.66
CA ASN A 41 2.04 1.67 4.69
C ASN A 41 0.74 2.34 5.12
N VAL A 42 -0.33 2.16 4.36
CA VAL A 42 -1.61 2.88 4.55
C VAL A 42 -2.80 1.94 4.35
N PHE A 43 -3.91 2.21 5.05
CA PHE A 43 -5.19 1.52 4.80
C PHE A 43 -6.15 2.48 4.09
N GLN A 44 -6.11 2.49 2.76
CA GLN A 44 -6.79 3.49 1.91
C GLN A 44 -7.20 2.90 0.56
N ARG A 45 -7.83 3.72 -0.29
CA ARG A 45 -8.13 3.38 -1.68
C ARG A 45 -6.86 3.43 -2.52
N SER A 46 -6.79 2.61 -3.55
CA SER A 46 -5.62 2.55 -4.44
C SER A 46 -5.99 2.84 -5.90
N ALA A 47 -4.97 2.93 -6.74
CA ALA A 47 -5.13 3.19 -8.17
C ALA A 47 -6.08 2.22 -8.87
N ASP A 48 -5.98 0.92 -8.55
CA ASP A 48 -6.79 -0.14 -9.16
C ASP A 48 -8.05 -0.49 -8.34
N PHE A 49 -8.11 -0.07 -7.06
CA PHE A 49 -9.26 -0.28 -6.17
C PHE A 49 -9.77 1.06 -5.60
N PRO A 50 -10.42 1.92 -6.42
CA PRO A 50 -10.81 3.27 -6.02
C PRO A 50 -12.05 3.33 -5.09
N LYS A 51 -12.75 2.21 -4.90
CA LYS A 51 -13.96 2.11 -4.07
C LYS A 51 -13.73 1.42 -2.73
N ASP A 52 -12.65 0.63 -2.63
CA ASP A 52 -12.38 -0.22 -1.47
C ASP A 52 -11.24 0.35 -0.63
N HIS A 53 -11.40 0.36 0.69
CA HIS A 53 -10.28 0.66 1.58
C HIS A 53 -9.57 -0.65 1.89
N LEU A 54 -8.32 -0.76 1.43
CA LEU A 54 -7.51 -1.95 1.53
C LEU A 54 -6.12 -1.60 2.05
N PRO A 55 -5.37 -2.57 2.58
CA PRO A 55 -3.95 -2.37 2.88
C PRO A 55 -3.19 -2.04 1.60
N CYS A 56 -2.44 -0.95 1.63
CA CYS A 56 -1.72 -0.40 0.50
C CYS A 56 -0.34 0.12 0.90
N HIS A 57 0.52 0.30 -0.09
CA HIS A 57 1.75 1.09 0.01
C HIS A 57 1.57 2.42 -0.71
N HIS A 58 2.08 3.50 -0.11
CA HIS A 58 2.56 4.63 -0.89
C HIS A 58 3.92 4.26 -1.48
N VAL A 59 4.04 4.29 -2.80
CA VAL A 59 5.28 4.03 -3.50
C VAL A 59 5.68 5.29 -4.27
N LEU A 60 6.89 5.78 -4.00
CA LEU A 60 7.56 6.75 -4.84
C LEU A 60 8.19 5.99 -6.01
N LEU A 61 7.58 6.08 -7.18
CA LEU A 61 8.10 5.51 -8.40
C LEU A 61 9.39 6.23 -8.83
N ASP A 62 10.25 5.53 -9.56
CA ASP A 62 11.53 6.08 -10.03
C ASP A 62 11.37 7.26 -11.00
N ASN A 63 10.19 7.42 -11.60
CA ASN A 63 9.81 8.58 -12.40
C ASN A 63 9.25 9.75 -11.56
N HIS A 64 9.46 9.72 -10.24
CA HIS A 64 9.03 10.71 -9.25
C HIS A 64 7.52 10.83 -9.01
N LEU A 65 6.71 9.92 -9.55
CA LEU A 65 5.29 9.85 -9.22
C LEU A 65 5.07 9.11 -7.90
N VAL A 66 4.25 9.67 -7.01
CA VAL A 66 3.77 8.95 -5.82
C VAL A 66 2.42 8.32 -6.13
N ILE A 67 2.29 7.03 -5.82
CA ILE A 67 1.05 6.28 -6.03
C ILE A 67 0.66 5.51 -4.77
N THR A 68 -0.63 5.22 -4.65
CA THR A 68 -1.16 4.26 -3.67
C THR A 68 -1.49 2.96 -4.39
N ILE A 69 -0.87 1.86 -3.97
CA ILE A 69 -1.02 0.54 -4.60
C ILE A 69 -1.33 -0.53 -3.55
N ASN A 70 -2.19 -1.50 -3.85
CA ASN A 70 -2.49 -2.57 -2.91
C ASN A 70 -1.25 -3.43 -2.61
N VAL A 71 -1.12 -3.91 -1.37
CA VAL A 71 0.04 -4.72 -0.90
C VAL A 71 0.28 -6.00 -1.70
N ASN A 72 -0.74 -6.54 -2.36
CA ASN A 72 -0.63 -7.75 -3.17
C ASN A 72 -0.20 -7.49 -4.62
N GLN A 73 -0.02 -6.23 -5.01
CA GLN A 73 0.39 -5.84 -6.36
C GLN A 73 1.89 -5.52 -6.45
N VAL A 74 2.66 -5.78 -5.40
CA VAL A 74 4.10 -5.49 -5.33
C VAL A 74 4.91 -6.72 -4.96
N GLU A 75 6.11 -6.80 -5.51
CA GLU A 75 7.15 -7.76 -5.14
C GLU A 75 8.47 -7.03 -4.87
N ALA A 76 9.39 -7.71 -4.17
CA ALA A 76 10.72 -7.18 -3.91
C ALA A 76 11.46 -6.96 -5.23
N LEU A 77 12.06 -5.78 -5.39
CA LEU A 77 12.97 -5.53 -6.51
C LEU A 77 14.36 -6.03 -6.11
N THR A 78 14.76 -7.19 -6.62
CA THR A 78 16.11 -7.76 -6.49
C THR A 78 17.13 -7.02 -7.34
#